data_AF-F2KM71-F1
#
_entry.id   AF-F2KM71-F1
#
_cell.length_a   1.000
_cell.length_b   1.000
_cell.length_c   1.000
_cell.angle_alpha   90.00
_cell.angle_beta   90.00
_cell.angle_gamma   90.00
#
_symmetry.space_group_name_H-M   'P 1'
#
loop_
_entity.id
_entity.type
_entity.pdbx_description
1 polymer ?
#
loop_
_entity_poly.entity_id
_entity_poly.type
_entity_poly.pdbx_seq_one_letter_code
_entity_poly.pdbx_strand_id
1 'polypeptide(L)' 'MDKSHHLQISYAERRRREEAVNYARSSVGLEGFQLSKADEKRARRFINGEIDLTEFVECRGGAG' A
#
# COMPACT_ATOMS: atom_id res chain seq x y z
N MET A 1 -4.35 -13.30 -18.23
CA MET A 1 -5.36 -12.38 -17.68
C MET A 1 -4.95 -10.97 -18.05
N ASP A 2 -5.86 -10.23 -18.69
CA ASP A 2 -5.68 -8.81 -18.99
C ASP A 2 -5.47 -8.02 -17.69
N LYS A 3 -4.34 -7.31 -17.59
CA LYS A 3 -3.89 -6.55 -16.40
C LYS A 3 -4.24 -5.07 -16.50
N SER A 4 -5.29 -4.69 -17.22
CA SER A 4 -5.56 -3.30 -17.56
C SER A 4 -6.95 -2.85 -17.12
N HIS A 5 -7.21 -2.90 -15.81
CA HIS A 5 -8.29 -2.10 -15.23
C HIS A 5 -7.71 -1.09 -14.24
N HIS A 6 -6.97 -0.11 -14.76
CA HIS A 6 -6.73 1.17 -14.09
C HIS A 6 -8.05 1.97 -14.00
N LEU A 7 -9.06 1.38 -13.37
CA LEU A 7 -10.27 2.08 -12.97
C LEU A 7 -9.87 2.94 -11.78
N GLN A 8 -9.99 4.27 -11.91
CA GLN A 8 -9.86 5.17 -10.79
C GLN A 8 -10.72 4.62 -9.63
N ILE A 9 -10.08 4.26 -8.53
CA ILE A 9 -10.79 3.75 -7.37
C ILE A 9 -11.72 4.83 -6.83
N SER A 10 -12.84 4.44 -6.22
CA SER A 10 -13.77 5.40 -5.65
C SER A 10 -13.13 6.19 -4.52
N TYR A 11 -13.64 7.40 -4.24
CA TYR A 11 -13.20 8.19 -3.09
C TYR A 11 -13.31 7.40 -1.77
N ALA A 12 -14.39 6.64 -1.60
CA ALA A 12 -14.60 5.79 -0.42
C ALA A 12 -13.53 4.69 -0.30
N GLU A 13 -13.15 4.06 -1.41
CA GLU A 13 -12.09 3.05 -1.43
C GLU A 13 -10.72 3.68 -1.16
N ARG A 14 -10.41 4.82 -1.78
CA ARG A 14 -9.19 5.57 -1.49
C ARG A 14 -9.08 5.89 0.00
N ARG A 15 -10.15 6.42 0.60
CA ARG A 15 -10.19 6.77 2.02
C ARG A 15 -10.00 5.54 2.91
N ARG A 16 -10.65 4.42 2.59
CA ARG A 16 -10.45 3.15 3.30
C ARG A 16 -8.98 2.71 3.28
N ARG A 17 -8.31 2.82 2.12
CA ARG A 17 -6.89 2.50 1.99
C ARG A 17 -6.00 3.47 2.77
N GLU A 18 -6.31 4.77 2.76
CA GLU A 18 -5.59 5.78 3.56
C GLU A 18 -5.67 5.47 5.06
N GLU A 19 -6.87 5.14 5.56
CA GLU A 19 -7.09 4.76 6.96
C GLU A 19 -6.31 3.49 7.35
N ALA A 20 -6.35 2.45 6.50
CA ALA A 20 -5.60 1.21 6.74
C ALA A 20 -4.08 1.42 6.75
N VAL A 21 -3.54 2.20 5.80
CA VAL A 21 -2.10 2.51 5.75
C VAL A 21 -1.69 3.36 6.96
N ASN A 22 -2.50 4.33 7.37
CA ASN A 22 -2.20 5.15 8.54
C ASN A 22 -2.20 4.31 9.83
N TYR A 23 -3.15 3.40 9.99
CA TYR A 23 -3.16 2.45 11.09
C TYR A 23 -1.89 1.60 11.13
N ALA A 24 -1.49 1.04 9.98
CA ALA A 24 -0.24 0.25 9.88
C ALA A 24 0.99 1.09 10.24
N ARG A 25 1.11 2.32 9.73
CA ARG A 25 2.20 3.26 10.09
C ARG A 25 2.25 3.50 11.60
N SER A 26 1.12 3.79 12.23
CA SER A 26 1.05 4.01 13.67
C SER A 26 1.45 2.76 14.45
N SER A 27 0.97 1.58 14.05
CA SER A 27 1.33 0.32 14.70
C SER A 27 2.83 0.06 14.64
N VAL A 28 3.46 0.27 13.49
CA VAL A 28 4.91 0.09 13.30
C VAL A 28 5.70 1.13 14.10
N GLY A 29 5.21 2.37 14.16
CA GLY A 29 5.81 3.46 14.95
C GLY A 29 5.74 3.23 16.46
N LEU A 30 4.68 2.60 16.99
CA LEU A 30 4.57 2.23 18.40
C LEU A 30 5.64 1.22 18.83
N GLU A 31 6.08 0.36 17.90
CA GLU A 31 7.17 -0.60 18.09
C GLU A 31 8.56 0.03 17.86
N GLY A 32 8.63 1.35 17.60
CA GLY A 32 9.89 2.08 17.38
C GLY A 32 10.47 1.95 15.97
N PHE A 33 9.74 1.35 15.03
CA PHE A 33 10.17 1.21 13.63
C PHE A 33 9.63 2.35 12.76
N GLN A 34 10.31 2.60 11.63
CA GLN A 34 9.86 3.52 10.59
C GLN A 34 9.78 2.78 9.27
N LEU A 35 8.75 3.07 8.48
CA LEU A 35 8.65 2.53 7.13
C LEU A 35 9.78 3.07 6.25
N SER A 36 10.30 2.21 5.37
CA SER A 36 11.28 2.65 4.38
C SER A 36 10.63 3.58 3.35
N LYS A 37 11.43 4.38 2.65
CA LYS A 37 10.95 5.21 1.52
C LYS A 37 10.30 4.36 0.41
N ALA A 38 10.75 3.12 0.23
CA ALA A 38 10.21 2.21 -0.77
C ALA A 38 8.80 1.73 -0.37
N ASP A 39 8.59 1.42 0.91
CA ASP A 39 7.29 1.02 1.45
C ASP A 39 6.30 2.18 1.43
N GLU A 40 6.75 3.39 1.77
CA GLU A 40 5.96 4.61 1.68
C GLU A 40 5.50 4.90 0.24
N LYS A 41 6.40 4.75 -0.74
CA LYS A 41 6.05 4.88 -2.16
C LYS A 41 5.03 3.82 -2.57
N ARG A 42 5.18 2.58 -2.11
CA ARG A 42 4.25 1.50 -2.44
C ARG A 42 2.87 1.74 -1.81
N ALA A 43 2.81 2.17 -0.56
CA ALA A 43 1.59 2.56 0.12
C ALA A 43 0.85 3.68 -0.62
N ARG A 44 1.58 4.69 -1.13
CA ARG A 44 0.98 5.76 -1.95
C ARG A 44 0.33 5.21 -3.23
N ARG A 45 1.02 4.32 -3.95
CA ARG A 45 0.49 3.67 -5.17
C ARG A 45 -0.77 2.87 -4.86
N PHE A 46 -0.78 2.12 -3.77
CA PHE A 46 -1.95 1.37 -3.33
C PHE A 46 -3.13 2.30 -2.99
N ILE A 47 -2.89 3.35 -2.21
CA ILE A 47 -3.89 4.40 -1.89
C ILE A 47 -4.46 5.03 -3.15
N ASN A 48 -3.65 5.28 -4.17
CA ASN A 48 -4.11 5.91 -5.41
C ASN A 48 -4.80 4.94 -6.38
N GLY A 49 -4.82 3.64 -6.07
CA GLY A 49 -5.35 2.62 -6.99
C GLY A 49 -4.43 2.29 -8.16
N GLU A 50 -3.15 2.66 -8.08
CA GLU A 50 -2.13 2.36 -9.10
C GLU A 50 -1.67 0.89 -9.04
N ILE A 51 -1.84 0.24 -7.89
CA ILE A 51 -1.58 -1.18 -7.65
C ILE A 51 -2.72 -1.78 -6.82
N ASP A 52 -2.96 -3.08 -6.98
CA ASP A 52 -3.94 -3.81 -6.18
C ASP A 52 -3.36 -4.31 -4.84
N LEU A 53 -4.21 -4.94 -4.00
CA LEU A 53 -3.79 -5.43 -2.68
C LEU A 53 -2.72 -6.51 -2.78
N THR A 54 -2.79 -7.39 -3.78
CA THR A 54 -1.83 -8.47 -4.03
C THR A 54 -0.44 -7.89 -4.27
N GLU A 55 -0.33 -6.91 -5.16
CA GLU A 55 0.93 -6.20 -5.43
C GLU A 55 1.41 -5.38 -4.22
N PHE A 56 0.48 -4.86 -3.41
CA PHE A 56 0.81 -4.10 -2.21
C PHE A 56 1.45 -4.97 -1.13
N VAL A 57 0.88 -6.15 -0.85
CA VAL A 57 1.34 -7.08 0.20
C VAL A 57 2.40 -8.07 -0.28
N GLU A 58 2.74 -8.06 -1.57
CA GLU A 58 3.76 -8.94 -2.14
C GLU A 58 5.08 -8.74 -1.39
N CYS A 59 5.39 -9.70 -0.51
CA CYS A 59 6.66 -9.79 0.18
C CYS A 59 7.70 -10.18 -0.86
N ARG A 60 8.44 -9.19 -1.35
CA ARG A 60 9.64 -9.45 -2.14
C ARG A 60 10.70 -9.93 -1.17
N GLY A 61 10.66 -11.24 -0.89
CA GLY A 61 11.74 -11.90 -0.18
C GLY A 61 13.05 -11.56 -0.90
N GLY A 62 13.96 -10.90 -0.19
CA GLY A 62 15.34 -10.85 -0.59
C GLY A 62 15.89 -12.28 -0.54
N ALA A 63 15.83 -12.96 -1.67
CA ALA A 63 16.64 -14.13 -1.95
C ALA A 63 17.55 -13.76 -3.13
N GLY A 64 18.80 -13.42 -2.80
CA GLY A 64 19.86 -13.07 -3.75
C GLY A 64 20.55 -11.77 -3.39
#